data_AF-A0A2V5Y8K1-F1
#
_entry.id   AF-A0A2V5Y8K1-F1
#
_cell.length_a   1.000
_cell.length_b   1.000
_cell.length_c   1.000
_cell.angle_alpha   90.00
_cell.angle_beta   90.00
_cell.angle_gamma   90.00
#
_symmetry.space_group_name_H-M   'P 1'
#
loop_
_entity.id
_entity.type
_entity.pdbx_description
1 polymer ?
#
loop_
_entity_poly.entity_id
_entity_poly.type
_entity_poly.pdbx_seq_one_letter_code
_entity_poly.pdbx_strand_id
1 'polypeptide(L)'
;FILLLGAIVFMFYQFEKPPAYFNQPAYQRAMESGYAPQLAALQTQSDNVFTQKRAAIRAVSSASNASSNERDTAISKVRELDTRARDLRDRTKVILQQAGADPKSKESDYVFITFILQQMPHGLVGLLIAVILCATMSATAATLNALGSTTAIDFYRPLIRPNASDHHYVIAAKALTAAWGLVAIGVASFASLVENLIEAGNILGSVFYGSILGLFLAAFFVRRITGSAVFFAALLAQTVVFVLFATTNIGYLWYNFIGCAAVLIMAPVLQQTIFRGTEPSAAV
;
A
#
# COMPACT_ATOMS: atom_id res chain seq x y z
N PHE A 1 12.19 -5.88 -3.89
CA PHE A 1 12.62 -4.46 -3.88
C PHE A 1 12.37 -3.79 -2.53
N ILE A 2 11.12 -3.64 -2.06
CA ILE A 2 10.79 -2.95 -0.80
C ILE A 2 11.53 -3.54 0.43
N LEU A 3 11.58 -4.87 0.53
CA LEU A 3 12.27 -5.54 1.65
C LEU A 3 13.78 -5.30 1.64
N LEU A 4 14.41 -5.28 0.46
CA LEU A 4 15.82 -4.99 0.29
C LEU A 4 16.14 -3.54 0.67
N LEU A 5 15.29 -2.60 0.25
CA LEU A 5 15.40 -1.19 0.63
C LEU A 5 15.30 -1.01 2.15
N GLY A 6 14.32 -1.67 2.78
CA GLY A 6 14.19 -1.69 4.23
C GLY A 6 15.41 -2.27 4.93
N ALA A 7 15.98 -3.36 4.41
CA ALA A 7 17.21 -3.95 4.94
C ALA A 7 18.42 -3.01 4.80
N ILE A 8 18.55 -2.29 3.68
CA ILE A 8 19.62 -1.31 3.45
C ILE A 8 19.49 -0.14 4.44
N VAL A 9 18.30 0.45 4.56
CA VAL A 9 18.06 1.57 5.49
C VAL A 9 18.26 1.14 6.94
N PHE A 10 17.80 -0.07 7.29
CA PHE A 10 18.06 -0.66 8.60
C PHE A 10 19.57 -0.80 8.85
N MET A 11 20.31 -1.41 7.92
CA MET A 11 21.76 -1.63 8.05
C MET A 11 22.52 -0.30 8.13
N PHE A 12 22.12 0.69 7.33
CA PHE A 12 22.68 2.04 7.36
C PHE A 12 22.58 2.67 8.75
N TYR A 13 21.37 2.66 9.35
CA TYR A 13 21.14 3.22 10.70
C TYR A 13 21.72 2.39 11.85
N GLN A 14 22.39 1.26 11.57
CA GLN A 14 23.21 0.57 12.57
C GLN A 14 24.60 1.22 12.73
N PHE A 15 25.05 1.98 11.73
CA PHE A 15 26.38 2.60 11.70
C PHE A 15 26.34 4.13 11.65
N GLU A 16 25.31 4.69 11.03
CA GLU A 16 25.01 6.11 10.99
C GLU A 16 23.93 6.50 11.99
N LYS A 17 24.10 7.67 12.59
CA LYS A 17 23.27 8.13 13.70
C LYS A 17 21.87 8.48 13.20
N PRO A 18 20.80 7.79 13.65
CA PRO A 18 19.44 8.21 13.36
C PRO A 18 19.06 9.44 14.21
N PRO A 19 18.07 10.24 13.80
CA PRO A 19 17.42 11.18 14.71
C PRO A 19 16.78 10.45 15.90
N ALA A 20 16.55 11.15 17.01
CA ALA A 20 15.83 10.54 18.15
C ALA A 20 14.38 10.16 17.78
N TYR A 21 13.76 10.89 16.85
CA TYR A 21 12.45 10.58 16.30
C TYR A 21 12.38 10.98 14.82
N PHE A 22 11.82 10.13 13.95
CA PHE A 22 11.83 10.40 12.50
C PHE A 22 10.80 11.46 12.07
N ASN A 23 9.67 11.61 12.77
CA ASN A 23 8.72 12.70 12.48
C ASN A 23 9.25 14.05 13.01
N GLN A 24 10.14 14.65 12.24
CA GLN A 24 10.79 15.93 12.56
C GLN A 24 9.79 17.09 12.75
N PRO A 25 8.71 17.25 11.94
CA PRO A 25 7.70 18.27 12.19
C PRO A 25 6.96 18.13 13.53
N ALA A 26 6.68 16.91 13.98
CA ALA A 26 6.10 16.70 15.30
C ALA A 26 7.11 17.00 16.42
N TYR A 27 8.37 16.60 16.22
CA TYR A 27 9.45 16.85 17.16
C TYR A 27 9.73 18.35 17.36
N GLN A 28 9.80 19.12 16.27
CA GLN A 28 10.02 20.57 16.31
C GLN A 28 8.88 21.31 17.02
N ARG A 29 7.62 20.99 16.70
CA ARG A 29 6.46 21.55 17.40
C ARG A 29 6.51 21.28 18.90
N ALA A 30 6.91 20.08 19.31
CA ALA A 30 7.05 19.75 20.73
C ALA A 30 8.18 20.52 21.42
N MET A 31 9.30 20.76 20.72
CA MET A 31 10.37 21.63 21.23
C MET A 31 9.86 23.06 21.47
N GLU A 32 9.08 23.60 20.54
CA GLU A 32 8.47 24.93 20.64
C GLU A 32 7.39 25.02 21.72
N SER A 33 6.73 23.90 22.04
CA SER A 33 5.63 23.81 23.01
C SER A 33 6.09 23.62 24.47
N GLY A 34 7.38 23.88 24.77
CA GLY A 34 7.91 23.82 26.13
C GLY A 34 8.54 22.49 26.56
N TYR A 35 8.57 21.47 25.70
CA TYR A 35 9.19 20.16 25.99
C TYR A 35 10.67 20.07 25.60
N ALA A 36 11.27 21.17 25.12
CA ALA A 36 12.67 21.26 24.70
C ALA A 36 13.69 20.62 25.68
N PRO A 37 13.68 20.89 27.01
CA PRO A 37 14.69 20.32 27.90
C PRO A 37 14.56 18.79 28.06
N GLN A 38 13.34 18.26 28.06
CA GLN A 38 13.09 16.83 28.19
C GLN A 38 13.50 16.09 26.90
N LEU A 39 13.15 16.65 25.75
CA LEU A 39 13.53 16.13 24.44
C LEU A 39 15.05 16.21 24.22
N ALA A 40 15.72 17.28 24.64
CA ALA A 40 17.17 17.40 24.59
C ALA A 40 17.86 16.33 25.45
N ALA A 41 17.36 16.08 26.66
CA ALA A 41 17.90 15.02 27.52
C ALA A 41 17.75 13.62 26.90
N LEU A 42 16.58 13.33 26.31
CA LEU A 42 16.34 12.06 25.60
C LEU A 42 17.19 11.92 24.35
N GLN A 43 17.43 13.01 23.61
CA GLN A 43 18.35 13.02 22.48
C GLN A 43 19.76 12.65 22.93
N THR A 44 20.28 13.28 23.99
CA THR A 44 21.61 12.94 24.53
C THR A 44 21.70 11.48 25.00
N GLN A 45 20.67 10.96 25.67
CA GLN A 45 20.62 9.54 26.06
C GLN A 45 20.63 8.62 24.84
N SER A 46 19.85 8.95 23.81
CA SER A 46 19.77 8.20 22.55
C SER A 46 21.11 8.18 21.82
N ASP A 47 21.83 9.30 21.80
CA ASP A 47 23.14 9.45 21.17
C ASP A 47 24.21 8.58 21.85
N ASN A 48 24.18 8.52 23.18
CA ASN A 48 25.09 7.71 23.96
C ASN A 48 24.82 6.21 23.74
N VAL A 49 23.55 5.79 23.82
CA VAL A 49 23.15 4.40 23.54
C VAL A 49 23.52 4.00 22.12
N PHE A 50 23.33 4.88 21.13
CA PHE A 50 23.73 4.63 19.75
C PHE A 50 25.24 4.39 19.62
N THR A 51 26.05 5.24 20.25
CA THR A 51 27.52 5.12 20.21
C THR A 51 27.99 3.78 20.82
N GLN A 52 27.41 3.40 21.96
CA GLN A 52 27.68 2.11 22.60
C GLN A 52 27.23 0.94 21.72
N LYS A 53 26.04 1.04 21.10
CA LYS A 53 25.48 0.00 20.24
C LYS A 53 26.35 -0.23 19.01
N ARG A 54 26.79 0.84 18.36
CA ARG A 54 27.69 0.78 17.20
C ARG A 54 29.01 0.11 17.54
N ALA A 55 29.60 0.42 18.70
CA ALA A 55 30.81 -0.23 19.19
C ALA A 55 30.58 -1.73 19.45
N ALA A 56 29.47 -2.09 20.09
CA ALA A 56 29.11 -3.49 20.36
C ALA A 56 28.87 -4.29 19.06
N ILE A 57 28.22 -3.71 18.04
CA ILE A 57 28.02 -4.36 16.73
C ILE A 57 29.37 -4.60 16.04
N ARG A 58 30.29 -3.64 16.07
CA ARG A 58 31.64 -3.82 15.53
C ARG A 58 32.39 -4.93 16.26
N ALA A 59 32.26 -5.01 17.58
CA ALA A 59 32.87 -6.07 18.39
C ALA A 59 32.33 -7.47 18.00
N VAL A 60 31.02 -7.61 17.73
CA VAL A 60 30.44 -8.86 17.22
C VAL A 60 31.05 -9.24 15.87
N SER A 61 31.24 -8.29 14.96
CA SER A 61 31.81 -8.56 13.63
C SER A 61 33.28 -9.00 13.70
N SER A 62 34.08 -8.43 14.60
CA SER A 62 35.48 -8.84 14.82
C SER A 62 35.60 -10.18 15.56
N ALA A 63 34.59 -10.55 16.34
CA ALA A 63 34.55 -11.80 17.11
C ALA A 63 34.15 -13.02 16.27
N SER A 64 34.13 -12.93 14.93
CA SER A 64 33.74 -14.04 14.05
C SER A 64 34.59 -15.31 14.25
N ASN A 65 35.84 -15.17 14.67
CA ASN A 65 36.76 -16.28 14.98
C ASN A 65 36.91 -16.56 16.49
N ALA A 66 36.17 -15.84 17.34
CA ALA A 66 36.28 -15.96 18.79
C ALA A 66 35.51 -17.18 19.34
N SER A 67 35.76 -17.51 20.60
CA SER A 67 35.04 -18.54 21.35
C SER A 67 33.52 -18.28 21.35
N SER A 68 32.71 -19.33 21.46
CA SER A 68 31.23 -19.20 21.50
C SER A 68 30.77 -18.25 22.61
N ASN A 69 31.40 -18.31 23.77
CA ASN A 69 31.06 -17.48 24.94
C ASN A 69 31.31 -15.98 24.72
N GLU A 70 32.41 -15.62 24.03
CA GLU A 70 32.71 -14.22 23.70
C GLU A 70 31.71 -13.65 22.68
N ARG A 71 31.34 -14.45 21.67
CA ARG A 71 30.30 -14.09 20.70
C ARG A 71 28.94 -13.89 21.38
N ASP A 72 28.55 -14.81 22.26
CA ASP A 72 27.26 -14.74 22.97
C ASP A 72 27.20 -13.50 23.90
N THR A 73 28.31 -13.19 24.57
CA THR A 73 28.43 -11.98 25.40
C THR A 73 28.26 -10.72 24.56
N ALA A 74 28.96 -10.62 23.43
CA ALA A 74 28.85 -9.46 22.53
C ALA A 74 27.43 -9.31 21.94
N ILE A 75 26.80 -10.42 21.54
CA ILE A 75 25.40 -10.42 21.04
C ILE A 75 24.42 -9.99 22.14
N SER A 76 24.60 -10.48 23.37
CA SER A 76 23.74 -10.10 24.50
C SER A 76 23.81 -8.59 24.76
N LYS A 77 25.01 -7.99 24.65
CA LYS A 77 25.20 -6.54 24.81
C LYS A 77 24.50 -5.74 23.72
N VAL A 78 24.53 -6.22 22.47
CA VAL A 78 23.76 -5.60 21.37
C VAL A 78 22.26 -5.65 21.65
N ARG A 79 21.72 -6.79 22.11
CA ARG A 79 20.29 -6.94 22.45
C ARG A 79 19.87 -6.01 23.59
N GLU A 80 20.70 -5.88 24.62
CA GLU A 80 20.48 -4.97 25.75
C GLU A 80 20.38 -3.51 25.27
N LEU A 81 21.35 -3.06 24.47
CA LEU A 81 21.39 -1.70 23.94
C LEU A 81 20.25 -1.43 22.96
N ASP A 82 19.84 -2.43 22.19
CA ASP A 82 18.69 -2.33 21.30
C ASP A 82 17.36 -2.21 22.06
N THR A 83 17.25 -2.85 23.22
CA THR A 83 16.11 -2.70 24.13
C THR A 83 16.08 -1.31 24.75
N ARG A 84 17.22 -0.79 25.21
CA ARG A 84 17.34 0.59 25.73
C ARG A 84 17.01 1.64 24.67
N ALA A 85 17.45 1.43 23.43
CA ALA A 85 17.13 2.33 22.32
C ALA A 85 15.62 2.38 22.02
N ARG A 86 14.93 1.23 22.12
CA ARG A 86 13.47 1.16 21.98
C ARG A 86 12.75 1.90 23.10
N ASP A 87 13.16 1.68 24.35
CA ASP A 87 12.59 2.40 25.52
C ASP A 87 12.73 3.92 25.38
N LEU A 88 13.89 4.42 24.95
CA LEU A 88 14.09 5.86 24.71
C LEU A 88 13.17 6.42 23.61
N ARG A 89 12.93 5.65 22.54
CA ARG A 89 11.97 6.03 21.49
C ARG A 89 10.54 6.05 22.02
N ASP A 90 10.14 5.04 22.79
CA ASP A 90 8.81 4.96 23.39
C ASP A 90 8.57 6.14 24.35
N ARG A 91 9.55 6.49 25.17
CA ARG A 91 9.51 7.68 26.04
C ARG A 91 9.42 8.98 25.24
N THR A 92 10.17 9.08 24.14
CA THR A 92 10.09 10.24 23.22
C THR A 92 8.68 10.36 22.64
N LYS A 93 8.10 9.24 22.19
CA LYS A 93 6.73 9.20 21.65
C LYS A 93 5.69 9.67 22.67
N VAL A 94 5.80 9.26 23.94
CA VAL A 94 4.91 9.72 25.01
C VAL A 94 4.97 11.24 25.19
N ILE A 95 6.17 11.83 25.19
CA ILE A 95 6.33 13.28 25.29
C ILE A 95 5.72 13.99 24.07
N LEU A 96 5.94 13.46 22.87
CA LEU A 96 5.37 14.02 21.65
C LEU A 96 3.83 13.98 21.68
N GLN A 97 3.23 12.91 22.20
CA GLN A 97 1.78 12.81 22.39
C GLN A 97 1.27 13.85 23.38
N GLN A 98 1.99 14.08 24.49
CA GLN A 98 1.66 15.14 25.45
C GLN A 98 1.74 16.54 24.82
N ALA A 99 2.68 16.74 23.90
CA ALA A 99 2.82 17.97 23.12
C ALA A 99 1.81 18.11 21.97
N GLY A 100 0.83 17.21 21.85
CA GLY A 100 -0.23 17.28 20.83
C GLY A 100 0.14 16.64 19.48
N ALA A 101 1.17 15.79 19.43
CA ALA A 101 1.41 14.97 18.24
C ALA A 101 0.31 13.92 18.08
N ASP A 102 -0.25 13.81 16.88
CA ASP A 102 -1.29 12.84 16.56
C ASP A 102 -0.76 11.40 16.79
N PRO A 103 -1.41 10.59 17.66
CA PRO A 103 -1.08 9.19 17.84
C PRO A 103 -1.09 8.37 16.54
N LYS A 104 -1.83 8.83 15.53
CA LYS A 104 -1.93 8.19 14.21
C LYS A 104 -0.77 8.54 13.27
N SER A 105 0.05 9.55 13.58
CA SER A 105 1.25 9.85 12.78
C SER A 105 2.27 8.73 12.98
N LYS A 106 2.38 7.81 12.02
CA LYS A 106 3.32 6.69 12.09
C LYS A 106 4.73 7.18 11.80
N GLU A 107 5.63 6.99 12.77
CA GLU A 107 7.05 7.30 12.63
C GLU A 107 7.70 6.54 11.46
N SER A 108 7.22 5.31 11.18
CA SER A 108 7.72 4.45 10.10
C SER A 108 7.72 5.12 8.73
N ASP A 109 6.75 5.99 8.47
CA ASP A 109 6.55 6.61 7.17
C ASP A 109 7.61 7.69 6.91
N TYR A 110 8.16 8.26 7.99
CA TYR A 110 9.20 9.27 7.93
C TYR A 110 10.61 8.68 7.84
N VAL A 111 10.83 7.42 8.24
CA VAL A 111 12.17 6.79 8.21
C VAL A 111 12.81 6.90 6.83
N PHE A 112 12.05 6.54 5.80
CA PHE A 112 12.53 6.57 4.42
C PHE A 112 12.72 8.00 3.91
N ILE A 113 11.78 8.90 4.22
CA ILE A 113 11.84 10.31 3.83
C ILE A 113 13.07 10.99 4.46
N THR A 114 13.30 10.78 5.75
CA THR A 114 14.46 11.32 6.46
C THR A 114 15.77 10.78 5.88
N PHE A 115 15.84 9.48 5.57
CA PHE A 115 17.01 8.89 4.94
C PHE A 115 17.34 9.57 3.61
N ILE A 116 16.35 9.74 2.74
CA ILE A 116 16.52 10.42 1.45
C ILE A 116 17.01 11.85 1.66
N LEU A 117 16.32 12.62 2.50
CA LEU A 117 16.57 14.06 2.65
C LEU A 117 17.91 14.38 3.31
N GLN A 118 18.36 13.54 4.25
CA GLN A 118 19.57 13.82 5.04
C GLN A 118 20.83 13.16 4.50
N GLN A 119 20.71 12.02 3.83
CA GLN A 119 21.86 11.17 3.51
C GLN A 119 22.16 11.08 2.01
N MET A 120 21.22 11.49 1.14
CA MET A 120 21.48 11.52 -0.30
C MET A 120 22.01 12.89 -0.75
N PRO A 121 22.93 12.92 -1.74
CA PRO A 121 23.35 14.15 -2.41
C PRO A 121 22.15 14.93 -2.95
N HIS A 122 22.18 16.25 -2.84
CA HIS A 122 21.05 17.12 -3.22
C HIS A 122 20.57 16.89 -4.67
N GLY A 123 21.48 16.61 -5.61
CA GLY A 123 21.12 16.28 -6.99
C GLY A 123 20.34 14.95 -7.14
N LEU A 124 20.68 13.94 -6.33
CA LEU A 124 19.98 12.65 -6.32
C LEU A 124 18.62 12.74 -5.64
N VAL A 125 18.46 13.58 -4.61
CA VAL A 125 17.16 13.85 -4.00
C VAL A 125 16.19 14.45 -5.03
N GLY A 126 16.64 15.46 -5.78
CA GLY A 126 15.84 16.05 -6.85
C GLY A 126 15.48 15.05 -7.94
N LEU A 127 16.43 14.22 -8.37
CA LEU A 127 16.19 13.14 -9.33
C LEU A 127 15.16 12.13 -8.81
N LEU A 128 15.25 11.71 -7.55
CA LEU A 128 14.34 10.75 -6.95
C LEU A 128 12.91 11.31 -6.91
N ILE A 129 12.74 12.56 -6.49
CA ILE A 129 11.44 13.24 -6.48
C ILE A 129 10.88 13.30 -7.91
N ALA A 130 11.71 13.65 -8.90
CA ALA A 130 11.30 13.67 -10.30
C ALA A 130 10.84 12.29 -10.79
N VAL A 131 11.56 11.22 -10.45
CA VAL A 131 11.18 9.84 -10.81
C VAL A 131 9.86 9.43 -10.16
N ILE A 132 9.65 9.74 -8.88
CA ILE A 132 8.40 9.45 -8.17
C ILE A 132 7.22 10.18 -8.81
N LEU A 133 7.40 11.47 -9.14
CA LEU A 133 6.38 12.26 -9.82
C LEU A 133 6.08 11.72 -11.22
N CYS A 134 7.11 11.41 -12.01
CA CYS A 134 6.95 10.82 -13.35
C CYS A 134 6.23 9.46 -13.29
N ALA A 135 6.62 8.57 -12.37
CA ALA A 135 5.99 7.26 -12.21
C ALA A 135 4.52 7.39 -11.80
N THR A 136 4.23 8.27 -10.84
CA THR A 136 2.86 8.53 -10.36
C THR A 136 2.01 9.17 -11.46
N MET A 137 2.56 10.13 -12.20
CA MET A 137 1.88 10.79 -13.33
C MET A 137 1.57 9.79 -14.44
N SER A 138 2.50 8.91 -14.79
CA SER A 138 2.29 7.89 -15.83
C SER A 138 1.16 6.92 -15.44
N ALA A 139 1.18 6.40 -14.21
CA ALA A 139 0.15 5.47 -13.73
C ALA A 139 -1.23 6.12 -13.61
N THR A 140 -1.30 7.35 -13.09
CA THR A 140 -2.56 8.09 -12.94
C THR A 140 -3.14 8.49 -14.29
N ALA A 141 -2.32 8.97 -15.23
CA ALA A 141 -2.75 9.28 -16.59
C ALA A 141 -3.32 8.04 -17.31
N ALA A 142 -2.64 6.89 -17.20
CA ALA A 142 -3.13 5.64 -17.78
C ALA A 142 -4.48 5.22 -17.19
N THR A 143 -4.63 5.31 -15.86
CA THR A 143 -5.87 4.92 -15.16
C THR A 143 -7.03 5.85 -15.50
N LEU A 144 -6.82 7.18 -15.47
CA LEU A 144 -7.83 8.16 -15.83
C LEU A 144 -8.26 8.05 -17.30
N ASN A 145 -7.30 7.82 -18.20
CA ASN A 145 -7.59 7.62 -19.61
C ASN A 145 -8.38 6.33 -19.86
N ALA A 146 -8.05 5.24 -19.17
CA ALA A 146 -8.81 4.00 -19.23
C ALA A 146 -10.24 4.21 -18.73
N LEU A 147 -10.43 4.83 -17.56
CA LEU A 147 -11.76 5.14 -17.00
C LEU A 147 -12.59 6.01 -17.95
N GLY A 148 -12.00 7.09 -18.48
CA GLY A 148 -12.69 7.98 -19.42
C GLY A 148 -13.07 7.27 -20.72
N SER A 149 -12.16 6.45 -21.28
CA SER A 149 -12.40 5.70 -22.51
C SER A 149 -13.43 4.59 -22.35
N THR A 150 -13.33 3.78 -21.30
CA THR A 150 -14.33 2.75 -20.94
C THR A 150 -15.69 3.40 -20.70
N THR A 151 -15.76 4.52 -19.97
CA THR A 151 -17.04 5.24 -19.77
C THR A 151 -17.61 5.75 -21.10
N ALA A 152 -16.75 6.28 -21.99
CA ALA A 152 -17.18 6.81 -23.28
C ALA A 152 -17.67 5.70 -24.24
N ILE A 153 -16.93 4.61 -24.35
CA ILE A 153 -17.16 3.55 -25.34
C ILE A 153 -18.21 2.55 -24.85
N ASP A 154 -18.15 2.15 -23.58
CA ASP A 154 -19.00 1.08 -23.05
C ASP A 154 -20.34 1.60 -22.51
N PHE A 155 -20.42 2.88 -22.13
CA PHE A 155 -21.66 3.48 -21.62
C PHE A 155 -22.17 4.63 -22.50
N TYR A 156 -21.39 5.69 -22.71
CA TYR A 156 -21.87 6.90 -23.39
C TYR A 156 -22.29 6.64 -24.84
N ARG A 157 -21.46 5.92 -25.60
CA ARG A 157 -21.74 5.55 -27.00
C ARG A 157 -23.02 4.71 -27.11
N PRO A 158 -23.15 3.52 -26.50
CA PRO A 158 -24.34 2.69 -26.70
C PRO A 158 -25.62 3.27 -26.08
N LEU A 159 -25.55 3.96 -24.94
CA LEU A 159 -26.75 4.37 -24.18
C LEU A 159 -27.23 5.80 -24.48
N ILE A 160 -26.31 6.74 -24.72
CA ILE A 160 -26.66 8.18 -24.80
C ILE A 160 -26.64 8.70 -26.23
N ARG A 161 -25.60 8.38 -27.00
CA ARG A 161 -25.48 8.77 -28.41
C ARG A 161 -24.76 7.70 -29.23
N PRO A 162 -25.50 6.73 -29.81
CA PRO A 162 -24.91 5.63 -30.57
C PRO A 162 -24.38 6.00 -31.97
N ASN A 163 -24.88 7.08 -32.57
CA ASN A 163 -24.57 7.48 -33.95
C ASN A 163 -23.81 8.82 -34.05
N ALA A 164 -23.01 9.17 -33.04
CA ALA A 164 -22.13 10.34 -33.13
C ALA A 164 -20.86 10.05 -33.95
N SER A 165 -20.17 11.10 -34.40
CA SER A 165 -18.89 10.96 -35.10
C SER A 165 -17.75 10.56 -34.15
N ASP A 166 -16.69 9.95 -34.68
CA ASP A 166 -15.51 9.57 -33.88
C ASP A 166 -14.88 10.77 -33.16
N HIS A 167 -14.88 11.94 -33.80
CA HIS A 167 -14.44 13.18 -33.19
C HIS A 167 -15.24 13.55 -31.94
N HIS A 168 -16.56 13.32 -31.95
CA HIS A 168 -17.42 13.54 -30.79
C HIS A 168 -17.06 12.59 -29.64
N TYR A 169 -16.81 11.31 -29.92
CA TYR A 169 -16.41 10.35 -28.88
C TYR A 169 -15.04 10.67 -28.28
N VAL A 170 -14.08 11.19 -29.06
CA VAL A 170 -12.80 11.65 -28.53
C VAL A 170 -12.99 12.83 -27.58
N ILE A 171 -13.85 13.79 -27.91
CA ILE A 171 -14.17 14.91 -27.02
C ILE A 171 -14.88 14.41 -25.76
N ALA A 172 -15.85 13.51 -25.91
CA ALA A 172 -16.58 12.92 -24.79
C ALA A 172 -15.63 12.15 -23.85
N ALA A 173 -14.71 11.34 -24.38
CA ALA A 173 -13.69 10.65 -23.61
C ALA A 173 -12.78 11.63 -22.85
N LYS A 174 -12.32 12.72 -23.49
CA LYS A 174 -11.52 13.77 -22.82
C LYS A 174 -12.30 14.43 -21.67
N ALA A 175 -13.57 14.75 -21.88
CA ALA A 175 -14.43 15.34 -20.85
C ALA A 175 -14.68 14.38 -19.68
N LEU A 176 -14.92 13.09 -19.97
CA LEU A 176 -15.10 12.05 -18.95
C LEU A 176 -13.81 11.78 -18.18
N THR A 177 -12.65 11.79 -18.84
CA THR A 177 -11.33 11.72 -18.16
C THR A 177 -11.15 12.88 -17.18
N ALA A 178 -11.53 14.11 -17.57
CA ALA A 178 -11.49 15.26 -16.66
C ALA A 178 -12.48 15.10 -15.49
N ALA A 179 -13.68 14.60 -15.73
CA ALA A 179 -14.66 14.32 -14.68
C ALA A 179 -14.16 13.27 -13.68
N TRP A 180 -13.57 12.17 -14.16
CA TRP A 180 -12.92 11.17 -13.30
C TRP A 180 -11.72 11.75 -12.52
N GLY A 181 -10.98 12.69 -13.12
CA GLY A 181 -9.95 13.46 -12.42
C GLY A 181 -10.49 14.24 -11.22
N LEU A 182 -11.65 14.90 -11.37
CA LEU A 182 -12.31 15.59 -10.26
C LEU A 182 -12.78 14.62 -9.18
N VAL A 183 -13.35 13.47 -9.56
CA VAL A 183 -13.73 12.42 -8.61
C VAL A 183 -12.50 11.90 -7.85
N ALA A 184 -11.38 11.68 -8.55
CA ALA A 184 -10.13 11.24 -7.93
C ALA A 184 -9.59 12.26 -6.93
N ILE A 185 -9.65 13.56 -7.24
CA ILE A 185 -9.29 14.64 -6.30
C ILE A 185 -10.24 14.63 -5.08
N GLY A 186 -11.53 14.41 -5.30
CA GLY A 186 -12.52 14.25 -4.24
C GLY A 186 -12.16 13.11 -3.28
N VAL A 187 -11.89 11.92 -3.82
CA VAL A 187 -11.48 10.75 -3.02
C VAL A 187 -10.14 10.99 -2.32
N ALA A 188 -9.16 11.58 -3.00
CA ALA A 188 -7.85 11.90 -2.43
C ALA A 188 -7.96 12.86 -1.22
N SER A 189 -8.96 13.74 -1.20
CA SER A 189 -9.20 14.65 -0.06
C SER A 189 -9.58 13.92 1.23
N PHE A 190 -10.10 12.68 1.13
CA PHE A 190 -10.43 11.83 2.29
C PHE A 190 -9.35 10.78 2.59
N ALA A 191 -8.25 10.74 1.84
CA ALA A 191 -7.22 9.71 2.00
C ALA A 191 -6.56 9.74 3.40
N SER A 192 -6.52 10.90 4.05
CA SER A 192 -5.97 11.08 5.40
C SER A 192 -6.77 10.37 6.50
N LEU A 193 -8.01 9.97 6.24
CA LEU A 193 -8.84 9.22 7.20
C LEU A 193 -8.47 7.73 7.25
N VAL A 194 -7.71 7.24 6.26
CA VAL A 194 -7.35 5.83 6.12
C VAL A 194 -6.00 5.57 6.79
N GLU A 195 -5.96 4.64 7.76
CA GLU A 195 -4.76 4.36 8.56
C GLU A 195 -3.61 3.71 7.77
N ASN A 196 -3.94 2.99 6.71
CA ASN A 196 -2.99 2.34 5.82
C ASN A 196 -3.56 2.29 4.40
N LEU A 197 -3.13 3.24 3.57
CA LEU A 197 -3.63 3.38 2.20
C LEU A 197 -3.31 2.16 1.32
N ILE A 198 -2.15 1.53 1.55
CA ILE A 198 -1.75 0.31 0.83
C ILE A 198 -2.67 -0.85 1.18
N GLU A 199 -2.96 -1.02 2.48
CA GLU A 199 -3.86 -2.07 2.97
C GLU A 199 -5.29 -1.85 2.49
N ALA A 200 -5.81 -0.64 2.58
CA ALA A 200 -7.14 -0.30 2.08
C ALA A 200 -7.27 -0.58 0.57
N GLY A 201 -6.25 -0.21 -0.21
CA GLY A 201 -6.18 -0.53 -1.63
C GLY A 201 -6.18 -2.04 -1.90
N ASN A 202 -5.43 -2.81 -1.12
CA ASN A 202 -5.38 -4.27 -1.24
C ASN A 202 -6.70 -4.95 -0.84
N ILE A 203 -7.39 -4.45 0.19
CA ILE A 203 -8.71 -4.93 0.58
C ILE A 203 -9.70 -4.67 -0.57
N LEU A 204 -9.73 -3.43 -1.08
CA LEU A 204 -10.60 -3.07 -2.19
C LEU A 204 -10.34 -3.94 -3.42
N GLY A 205 -9.08 -4.08 -3.81
CA GLY A 205 -8.69 -4.97 -4.90
C GLY A 205 -9.13 -6.42 -4.66
N SER A 206 -8.93 -6.94 -3.45
CA SER A 206 -9.23 -8.34 -3.15
C SER A 206 -10.72 -8.69 -3.16
N VAL A 207 -11.58 -7.72 -2.85
CA VAL A 207 -13.03 -7.88 -2.87
C VAL A 207 -13.60 -7.92 -4.29
N PHE A 208 -12.94 -7.28 -5.26
CA PHE A 208 -13.43 -7.18 -6.65
C PHE A 208 -12.65 -8.04 -7.66
N TYR A 209 -11.33 -8.18 -7.51
CA TYR A 209 -10.50 -8.84 -8.52
C TYR A 209 -10.78 -10.35 -8.63
N GLY A 210 -11.20 -11.00 -7.54
CA GLY A 210 -11.53 -12.42 -7.55
C GLY A 210 -12.64 -12.78 -8.54
N SER A 211 -13.77 -12.05 -8.49
CA SER A 211 -14.93 -12.30 -9.36
C SER A 211 -14.61 -11.98 -10.83
N ILE A 212 -13.86 -10.89 -11.08
CA ILE A 212 -13.39 -10.51 -12.43
C ILE A 212 -12.48 -11.60 -13.01
N LEU A 213 -11.50 -12.08 -12.23
CA LEU A 213 -10.62 -13.18 -12.65
C LEU A 213 -11.43 -14.45 -12.95
N GLY A 214 -12.39 -14.79 -12.10
CA GLY A 214 -13.30 -15.91 -12.33
C GLY A 214 -14.11 -15.78 -13.61
N LEU A 215 -14.57 -14.57 -13.95
CA LEU A 215 -15.29 -14.30 -15.20
C LEU A 215 -14.40 -14.54 -16.43
N PHE A 216 -13.16 -14.06 -16.41
CA PHE A 216 -12.21 -14.31 -17.50
C PHE A 216 -11.85 -15.80 -17.62
N LEU A 217 -11.60 -16.48 -16.50
CA LEU A 217 -11.30 -17.92 -16.49
C LEU A 217 -12.48 -18.74 -17.03
N ALA A 218 -13.71 -18.39 -16.62
CA ALA A 218 -14.92 -19.04 -17.14
C ALA A 218 -15.05 -18.86 -18.66
N ALA A 219 -14.81 -17.64 -19.15
CA ALA A 219 -14.90 -17.32 -20.57
C ALA A 219 -13.84 -18.06 -21.42
N PHE A 220 -12.59 -18.17 -20.95
CA PHE A 220 -11.51 -18.81 -21.72
C PHE A 220 -11.48 -20.33 -21.60
N PHE A 221 -11.71 -20.88 -20.41
CA PHE A 221 -11.47 -22.30 -20.13
C PHE A 221 -12.75 -23.14 -20.10
N VAL A 222 -13.92 -22.54 -19.93
CA VAL A 222 -15.18 -23.29 -19.83
C VAL A 222 -16.02 -23.14 -21.09
N ARG A 223 -15.70 -23.98 -22.09
CA ARG A 223 -16.28 -23.96 -23.45
C ARG A 223 -17.81 -24.09 -23.55
N ARG A 224 -18.50 -24.45 -22.47
CA ARG A 224 -19.95 -24.77 -22.48
C ARG A 224 -20.77 -23.82 -21.60
N ILE A 225 -20.45 -22.54 -21.54
CA ILE A 225 -21.20 -21.55 -20.75
C ILE A 225 -21.56 -20.34 -21.62
N THR A 226 -22.79 -19.86 -21.49
CA THR A 226 -23.29 -18.65 -22.16
C THR A 226 -22.87 -17.38 -21.41
N GLY A 227 -22.76 -16.25 -22.11
CA GLY A 227 -22.42 -14.96 -21.50
C GLY A 227 -23.37 -14.57 -20.36
N SER A 228 -24.68 -14.86 -20.50
CA SER A 228 -25.67 -14.61 -19.45
C SER A 228 -25.40 -15.43 -18.18
N ALA A 229 -25.09 -16.73 -18.32
CA ALA A 229 -24.76 -17.57 -17.17
C ALA A 229 -23.51 -17.09 -16.44
N VAL A 230 -22.46 -16.67 -17.17
CA VAL A 230 -21.25 -16.09 -16.56
C VAL A 230 -21.55 -14.76 -15.86
N PHE A 231 -22.37 -13.90 -16.46
CA PHE A 231 -22.74 -12.60 -15.88
C PHE A 231 -23.48 -12.76 -14.55
N PHE A 232 -24.52 -13.60 -14.49
CA PHE A 232 -25.26 -13.85 -13.26
C PHE A 232 -24.41 -14.58 -12.21
N ALA A 233 -23.53 -15.50 -12.62
CA ALA A 233 -22.57 -16.12 -11.73
C ALA A 233 -21.61 -15.11 -11.10
N ALA A 234 -21.09 -14.16 -11.89
CA ALA A 234 -20.23 -13.09 -11.40
C ALA A 234 -20.96 -12.19 -10.39
N LEU A 235 -22.22 -11.84 -10.63
CA LEU A 235 -23.03 -11.03 -9.72
C LEU A 235 -23.30 -11.77 -8.39
N LEU A 236 -23.65 -13.06 -8.46
CA LEU A 236 -23.86 -13.88 -7.27
C LEU A 236 -22.56 -14.08 -6.49
N ALA A 237 -21.46 -14.39 -7.17
CA ALA A 237 -20.15 -14.52 -6.55
C ALA A 237 -19.71 -13.23 -5.86
N GLN A 238 -19.91 -12.07 -6.50
CA GLN A 238 -19.63 -10.77 -5.90
C GLN A 238 -20.47 -10.52 -4.64
N THR A 239 -21.76 -10.90 -4.68
CA THR A 239 -22.65 -10.81 -3.53
C THR A 239 -22.17 -11.69 -2.38
N VAL A 240 -21.75 -12.93 -2.66
CA VAL A 240 -21.17 -13.82 -1.64
C VAL A 240 -19.91 -13.22 -1.03
N VAL A 241 -19.01 -12.66 -1.85
CA VAL A 241 -17.80 -12.00 -1.34
C VAL A 241 -18.14 -10.82 -0.43
N PHE A 242 -19.13 -9.98 -0.78
CA PHE A 242 -19.57 -8.89 0.09
C PHE A 242 -20.18 -9.39 1.41
N VAL A 243 -20.99 -10.43 1.37
CA VAL A 243 -21.57 -11.04 2.59
C VAL A 243 -20.46 -11.59 3.48
N LEU A 244 -19.50 -12.33 2.91
CA LEU A 244 -18.36 -12.85 3.66
C LEU A 244 -17.50 -11.74 4.23
N PHE A 245 -17.22 -10.68 3.45
CA PHE A 245 -16.49 -9.51 3.93
C PHE A 245 -17.18 -8.82 5.11
N ALA A 246 -18.51 -8.75 5.11
CA ALA A 246 -19.28 -8.12 6.19
C ALA A 246 -19.45 -9.01 7.44
N THR A 247 -19.45 -10.34 7.28
CA THR A 247 -19.82 -11.29 8.35
C THR A 247 -18.64 -12.06 8.93
N THR A 248 -17.51 -12.15 8.21
CA THR A 248 -16.39 -12.99 8.59
C THR A 248 -15.09 -12.18 8.73
N ASN A 249 -14.20 -12.63 9.61
CA ASN A 249 -12.88 -12.04 9.79
C ASN A 249 -11.81 -12.87 9.06
N ILE A 250 -12.06 -13.13 7.77
CA ILE A 250 -11.11 -13.85 6.91
C ILE A 250 -10.08 -12.84 6.39
N GLY A 251 -8.81 -13.24 6.31
CA GLY A 251 -7.76 -12.41 5.72
C GLY A 251 -8.11 -12.01 4.27
N TYR A 252 -7.98 -10.72 3.96
CA TYR A 252 -8.55 -10.12 2.75
C TYR A 252 -8.10 -10.78 1.43
N LEU A 253 -6.90 -11.37 1.39
CA LEU A 253 -6.38 -12.06 0.20
C LEU A 253 -7.23 -13.27 -0.21
N TRP A 254 -7.92 -13.92 0.73
CA TRP A 254 -8.78 -15.07 0.45
C TRP A 254 -10.01 -14.70 -0.37
N TYR A 255 -10.49 -13.45 -0.32
CA TYR A 255 -11.63 -13.00 -1.12
C TYR A 255 -11.37 -13.13 -2.62
N ASN A 256 -10.11 -13.00 -3.06
CA ASN A 256 -9.74 -13.26 -4.46
C ASN A 256 -10.01 -14.72 -4.85
N PHE A 257 -9.56 -15.65 -4.02
CA PHE A 257 -9.72 -17.08 -4.27
C PHE A 257 -11.20 -17.48 -4.21
N ILE A 258 -11.92 -17.03 -3.18
CA ILE A 258 -13.34 -17.32 -2.98
C ILE A 258 -14.17 -16.74 -4.12
N GLY A 259 -13.95 -15.49 -4.50
CA GLY A 259 -14.65 -14.85 -5.61
C GLY A 259 -14.43 -15.59 -6.93
N CYS A 260 -13.18 -15.96 -7.24
CA CYS A 260 -12.85 -16.70 -8.44
C CYS A 260 -13.50 -18.09 -8.46
N ALA A 261 -13.36 -18.86 -7.37
CA ALA A 261 -13.94 -20.19 -7.24
C ALA A 261 -15.47 -20.15 -7.31
N ALA A 262 -16.10 -19.15 -6.68
CA ALA A 262 -17.55 -18.97 -6.72
C ALA A 262 -18.04 -18.77 -8.16
N VAL A 263 -17.38 -17.95 -8.97
CA VAL A 263 -17.76 -17.80 -10.40
C VAL A 263 -17.60 -19.11 -11.16
N LEU A 264 -16.46 -19.79 -10.99
CA LEU A 264 -16.17 -21.04 -11.70
C LEU A 264 -17.12 -22.19 -11.32
N ILE A 265 -17.70 -22.17 -10.11
CA ILE A 265 -18.67 -23.17 -9.65
C ILE A 265 -20.09 -22.76 -10.05
N MET A 266 -20.47 -21.50 -9.84
CA MET A 266 -21.83 -21.04 -10.09
C MET A 266 -22.15 -20.94 -11.58
N ALA A 267 -21.18 -20.58 -12.44
CA ALA A 267 -21.43 -20.43 -13.87
C ALA A 267 -21.86 -21.75 -14.57
N PRO A 268 -21.18 -22.90 -14.37
CA PRO A 268 -21.68 -24.19 -14.86
C PRO A 268 -23.04 -24.60 -14.28
N VAL A 269 -23.25 -24.35 -12.98
CA VAL A 269 -24.51 -24.72 -12.30
C VAL A 269 -25.70 -23.92 -12.87
N LEU A 270 -25.53 -22.62 -13.06
CA LEU A 270 -26.55 -21.76 -13.68
C LEU A 270 -26.79 -22.13 -15.14
N GLN A 271 -25.74 -22.51 -15.86
CA GLN A 271 -25.87 -22.99 -17.23
C GLN A 271 -26.70 -24.27 -17.32
N GLN A 272 -26.50 -25.21 -16.39
CA GLN A 272 -27.22 -26.50 -16.39
C GLN A 272 -28.66 -26.38 -15.90
N THR A 273 -28.99 -25.35 -15.12
CA THR A 273 -30.30 -25.16 -14.49
C THR A 273 -31.17 -24.16 -15.26
N ILE A 274 -30.82 -22.87 -15.18
CA ILE A 274 -31.62 -21.75 -15.69
C ILE A 274 -31.40 -21.54 -17.19
N PHE A 275 -30.16 -21.69 -17.66
CA PHE A 275 -29.76 -21.39 -19.05
C PHE A 275 -29.58 -22.66 -19.91
N ARG A 276 -30.25 -23.75 -19.54
CA ARG A 276 -30.08 -25.08 -20.17
C ARG A 276 -30.43 -25.09 -21.67
N GLY A 277 -31.36 -24.22 -22.10
CA GLY A 277 -31.82 -24.12 -23.48
C GLY A 277 -31.07 -23.10 -24.36
N THR A 278 -30.16 -22.31 -23.77
CA THR A 278 -29.34 -21.37 -24.53
C THR A 278 -28.05 -22.05 -24.95
N GLU A 279 -27.90 -22.29 -26.25
CA GLU A 279 -26.66 -22.82 -26.81
C GLU A 279 -25.51 -21.80 -26.62
N PRO A 280 -24.30 -22.26 -26.28
CA PRO A 280 -23.14 -21.38 -26.25
C PRO A 280 -22.96 -20.80 -27.66
N SER A 281 -22.87 -19.47 -27.78
CA SER A 281 -22.47 -18.84 -29.04
C SER A 281 -21.15 -19.47 -29.48
N ALA A 282 -21.14 -20.12 -30.64
CA ALA A 282 -19.93 -20.71 -31.20
C ALA A 282 -18.86 -19.61 -31.23
N ALA A 283 -17.78 -19.82 -30.49
CA ALA A 283 -16.63 -18.93 -30.52
C ALA A 283 -16.10 -18.90 -31.95
N VAL A 284 -16.18 -17.75 -32.60
CA VAL A 284 -15.49 -17.43 -33.86
C VAL A 284 -14.05 -17.04 -33.54
#